data_AF-A0A2V6AB31-F1
#
_entry.id   AF-A0A2V6AB31-F1
#
_cell.length_a   1.000
_cell.length_b   1.000
_cell.length_c   1.000
_cell.angle_alpha   90.00
_cell.angle_beta   90.00
_cell.angle_gamma   90.00
#
_symmetry.space_group_name_H-M   'P 1'
#
loop_
_entity.id
_entity.type
_entity.pdbx_description
1 polymer ?
#
loop_
_entity_poly.entity_id
_entity_poly.type
_entity_poly.pdbx_seq_one_letter_code
_entity_poly.pdbx_strand_id
1 'polypeptide(L)'
;MEFEKNTMLFGADPTPRIVAIELGETGTVIVYRREKDGSTIADVEPFHPFVWADSDVVDLGIETEKLRGDLKYGWLITVDSWKELIALRNGLKNSRRDFFAFTDPVQHYLTATGRTLFKDLPFEELKRMQIEVLSVAGIDEPGDKDHVMSIALS
;
A
#
# COMPACT_ATOMS: atom_id res chain seq x y z
N MET A 1 -23.15 -10.74 -14.23
CA MET A 1 -22.08 -10.66 -13.21
C MET A 1 -22.48 -9.63 -12.16
N GLU A 2 -23.04 -10.10 -11.06
CA GLU A 2 -23.47 -9.28 -9.92
C GLU A 2 -22.44 -9.34 -8.78
N PHE A 3 -21.65 -10.42 -8.73
CA PHE A 3 -20.64 -10.67 -7.70
C PHE A 3 -19.51 -9.64 -7.72
N GLU A 4 -18.91 -9.37 -8.88
CA GLU A 4 -17.79 -8.41 -9.04
C GLU A 4 -18.19 -6.96 -8.71
N LYS A 5 -19.50 -6.66 -8.66
CA LYS A 5 -20.03 -5.36 -8.25
C LYS A 5 -20.17 -5.21 -6.74
N ASN A 6 -19.88 -6.26 -5.96
CA ASN A 6 -19.97 -6.21 -4.51
C ASN A 6 -18.83 -5.36 -3.94
N THR A 7 -19.13 -4.10 -3.65
CA THR A 7 -18.17 -3.12 -3.12
C THR A 7 -17.61 -3.49 -1.74
N MET A 8 -18.30 -4.34 -0.97
CA MET A 8 -17.75 -4.84 0.31
C MET A 8 -16.61 -5.83 0.10
N LEU A 9 -16.61 -6.57 -1.01
CA LEU A 9 -15.57 -7.57 -1.31
C LEU A 9 -14.48 -7.00 -2.24
N PHE A 10 -14.87 -6.14 -3.18
CA PHE A 10 -14.01 -5.66 -4.25
C PHE A 10 -13.64 -4.17 -4.10
N GLY A 11 -13.86 -3.58 -2.94
CA GLY A 11 -13.57 -2.18 -2.65
C GLY A 11 -14.63 -1.23 -3.23
N ALA A 12 -14.87 -0.13 -2.52
CA ALA A 12 -15.92 0.84 -2.84
C ALA A 12 -15.52 1.85 -3.92
N ASP A 13 -14.24 2.12 -4.09
CA ASP A 13 -13.77 3.08 -5.10
C ASP A 13 -13.77 2.42 -6.49
N PRO A 14 -14.40 3.04 -7.51
CA PRO A 14 -14.58 2.44 -8.83
C PRO A 14 -13.35 2.58 -9.74
N THR A 15 -12.26 3.21 -9.28
CA THR A 15 -11.07 3.50 -10.10
C THR A 15 -10.49 2.19 -10.63
N PRO A 16 -10.51 1.99 -11.96
CA PRO A 16 -10.12 0.71 -12.53
C PRO A 16 -8.62 0.69 -12.87
N ARG A 17 -8.12 -0.52 -13.12
CA ARG A 17 -6.86 -0.80 -13.81
C ARG A 17 -5.62 -0.25 -13.11
N ILE A 18 -5.71 -0.07 -11.80
CA ILE A 18 -4.55 0.18 -10.93
C ILE A 18 -3.70 -1.10 -10.92
N VAL A 19 -2.42 -0.99 -11.23
CA VAL A 19 -1.48 -2.12 -11.29
C VAL A 19 -0.42 -2.09 -10.19
N ALA A 20 -0.12 -0.90 -9.66
CA ALA A 20 0.81 -0.74 -8.55
C ALA A 20 0.51 0.57 -7.81
N ILE A 21 0.88 0.59 -6.53
CA ILE A 21 0.97 1.80 -5.71
C ILE A 21 2.38 1.82 -5.13
N GLU A 22 3.02 2.98 -5.14
CA GLU A 22 4.32 3.18 -4.50
C GLU A 22 4.25 4.41 -3.59
N LEU A 23 5.09 4.46 -2.56
CA LEU A 23 5.30 5.71 -1.83
C LEU A 23 5.95 6.72 -2.76
N GLY A 24 5.37 7.92 -2.83
CA GLY A 24 5.95 9.05 -3.54
C GLY A 24 6.85 9.88 -2.63
N GLU A 25 6.91 11.18 -2.93
CA GLU A 25 7.49 12.17 -2.02
C GLU A 25 6.68 12.29 -0.72
N THR A 26 7.17 13.10 0.22
CA THR A 26 6.56 13.28 1.55
C THR A 26 5.06 13.56 1.43
N GLY A 27 4.25 12.67 1.99
CA GLY A 27 2.79 12.80 2.02
C GLY A 27 2.09 12.48 0.71
N THR A 28 2.73 11.71 -0.18
CA THR A 28 2.13 11.28 -1.45
C THR A 28 2.33 9.79 -1.73
N VAL A 29 1.48 9.25 -2.58
CA VAL A 29 1.69 7.97 -3.27
C VAL A 29 1.71 8.20 -4.78
N ILE A 30 2.33 7.27 -5.50
CA ILE A 30 2.24 7.17 -6.96
C ILE A 30 1.30 6.02 -7.29
N VAL A 31 0.23 6.31 -8.01
CA VAL A 31 -0.77 5.36 -8.47
C VAL A 31 -0.47 5.02 -9.93
N TYR A 32 -0.04 3.78 -10.18
CA TYR A 32 0.21 3.31 -11.53
C TYR A 32 -1.03 2.64 -12.10
N ARG A 33 -1.44 3.06 -13.30
CA ARG A 33 -2.59 2.51 -14.00
C ARG A 33 -2.25 2.08 -15.41
N ARG A 34 -2.86 0.97 -15.84
CA ARG A 34 -2.76 0.46 -17.21
C ARG A 34 -3.84 1.08 -18.07
N GLU A 35 -3.45 1.68 -19.20
CA GLU A 35 -4.38 2.23 -20.18
C GLU A 35 -4.74 1.22 -21.28
N LYS A 36 -5.81 1.49 -22.03
CA LYS A 36 -6.37 0.51 -23.00
C LYS A 36 -5.48 0.29 -24.21
N ASP A 37 -4.64 1.28 -24.51
CA ASP A 37 -3.60 1.22 -25.52
C ASP A 37 -2.34 0.46 -25.05
N GLY A 38 -2.32 -0.03 -23.81
CA GLY A 38 -1.16 -0.70 -23.25
C GLY A 38 -0.04 0.26 -22.82
N SER A 39 -0.32 1.55 -22.64
CA SER A 39 0.56 2.44 -21.88
C SER A 39 0.32 2.31 -20.37
N THR A 40 1.26 2.81 -19.56
CA THR A 40 1.11 2.92 -18.12
C THR A 40 1.21 4.38 -17.75
N ILE A 41 0.22 4.89 -17.01
CA ILE A 41 0.24 6.24 -16.44
C ILE A 41 0.56 6.16 -14.94
N ALA A 42 1.05 7.28 -14.41
CA ALA A 42 1.42 7.43 -13.01
C ALA A 42 0.84 8.74 -12.47
N ASP A 43 -0.07 8.64 -11.52
CA ASP A 43 -0.70 9.80 -10.88
C ASP A 43 -0.15 9.96 -9.47
N VAL A 44 0.24 11.19 -9.10
CA VAL A 44 0.67 11.52 -7.73
C VAL A 44 -0.55 11.95 -6.94
N GLU A 45 -0.84 11.25 -5.85
CA GLU A 45 -2.00 11.51 -5.00
C GLU A 45 -1.58 11.74 -3.54
N PRO A 46 -2.36 12.52 -2.75
CA PRO A 46 -2.13 12.68 -1.32
C PRO A 46 -2.16 11.33 -0.57
N PHE A 47 -1.30 11.20 0.42
CA PHE A 47 -1.19 10.02 1.27
C PHE A 47 -1.42 10.37 2.73
N HIS A 48 -2.53 9.87 3.26
CA HIS A 48 -2.94 10.09 4.63
C HIS A 48 -2.98 8.75 5.38
N PRO A 49 -1.83 8.23 5.85
CA PRO A 49 -1.82 7.00 6.64
C PRO A 49 -2.45 7.22 8.01
N PHE A 50 -2.86 6.12 8.64
CA PHE A 50 -3.68 6.21 9.85
C PHE A 50 -3.39 5.10 10.86
N VAL A 51 -3.87 5.26 12.08
CA VAL A 51 -3.87 4.20 13.10
C VAL A 51 -5.23 4.10 13.75
N TRP A 52 -5.56 2.90 14.22
CA TRP A 52 -6.67 2.70 15.15
C TRP A 52 -6.14 2.61 16.57
N ALA A 53 -6.58 3.48 17.47
CA ALA A 53 -6.09 3.56 18.84
C ALA A 53 -7.20 3.32 19.87
N ASP A 54 -6.79 3.00 21.10
CA ASP A 54 -7.69 2.81 22.25
C ASP A 54 -8.15 4.13 22.90
N SER A 55 -7.54 5.24 22.52
CA SER A 55 -7.75 6.57 23.08
C SER A 55 -7.49 7.64 22.02
N ASP A 56 -8.05 8.83 22.22
CA ASP A 56 -7.72 9.99 21.39
C ASP A 56 -6.27 10.46 21.60
N VAL A 57 -5.82 11.38 20.75
CA VAL A 57 -4.50 12.03 20.84
C VAL A 57 -4.62 13.55 20.79
N VAL A 58 -5.70 14.11 21.33
CA VAL A 58 -5.92 15.57 21.33
C VAL A 58 -4.82 16.29 22.10
N ASP A 59 -4.21 15.63 23.09
CA ASP A 59 -3.03 16.11 23.82
C ASP A 59 -1.79 16.31 22.92
N LEU A 60 -1.73 15.65 21.76
CA LEU A 60 -0.67 15.82 20.76
C LEU A 60 -1.04 16.88 19.71
N GLY A 61 -2.21 17.51 19.79
CA GLY A 61 -2.69 18.49 18.82
C GLY A 61 -3.06 17.89 17.46
N ILE A 62 -3.27 16.58 17.40
CA ILE A 62 -3.67 15.85 16.19
C ILE A 62 -5.18 15.63 16.25
N GLU A 63 -5.88 15.91 15.15
CA GLU A 63 -7.31 15.63 15.06
C GLU A 63 -7.57 14.12 15.08
N THR A 64 -8.64 13.72 15.76
CA THR A 64 -9.00 12.31 15.90
C THR A 64 -10.49 12.11 15.64
N GLU A 65 -10.82 10.99 15.00
CA GLU A 65 -12.20 10.60 14.74
C GLU A 65 -12.59 9.45 15.66
N LYS A 66 -13.69 9.62 16.39
CA LYS A 66 -14.29 8.53 17.17
C LYS A 66 -15.14 7.65 16.27
N LEU A 67 -14.77 6.37 16.17
CA LEU A 67 -15.51 5.39 15.39
C LEU A 67 -16.81 4.98 16.08
N ARG A 68 -17.79 4.56 15.26
CA ARG A 68 -19.04 4.02 15.77
C ARG A 68 -18.80 2.66 16.43
N GLY A 69 -19.30 2.50 17.65
CA GLY A 69 -19.18 1.27 18.44
C GLY A 69 -18.43 1.48 19.76
N ASP A 70 -18.19 0.39 20.48
CA ASP A 70 -17.57 0.35 21.81
C ASP A 70 -16.40 -0.64 21.91
N LEU A 71 -15.87 -1.06 20.75
CA LEU A 71 -14.71 -1.95 20.66
C LEU A 71 -13.40 -1.22 21.05
N LYS A 72 -12.37 -2.01 21.42
CA LYS A 72 -11.10 -1.52 21.95
C LYS A 72 -10.46 -0.39 21.13
N TYR A 73 -10.33 -0.57 19.81
CA TYR A 73 -9.68 0.42 18.94
C TYR A 73 -10.69 1.39 18.32
N GLY A 74 -11.36 2.16 19.19
CA GLY A 74 -12.49 3.02 18.83
C GLY A 74 -12.11 4.39 18.27
N TRP A 75 -10.84 4.69 18.07
CA TRP A 75 -10.36 5.99 17.56
C TRP A 75 -9.55 5.80 16.28
N LEU A 76 -9.86 6.58 15.25
CA LEU A 76 -9.08 6.67 14.02
C LEU A 76 -8.26 7.97 14.06
N ILE A 77 -6.96 7.85 13.85
CA ILE A 77 -6.02 8.97 13.86
C ILE A 77 -5.29 8.97 12.53
N THR A 78 -5.35 10.07 11.80
CA THR A 78 -4.78 10.21 10.46
C THR A 78 -3.67 11.27 10.49
N VAL A 79 -2.61 11.05 9.73
CA VAL A 79 -1.47 11.97 9.60
C VAL A 79 -1.11 12.15 8.12
N ASP A 80 -0.18 13.05 7.80
CA ASP A 80 0.04 13.49 6.42
C ASP A 80 1.31 12.91 5.78
N SER A 81 2.01 11.99 6.48
CA SER A 81 3.13 11.28 5.88
C SER A 81 3.47 9.96 6.57
N TRP A 82 4.21 9.11 5.87
CA TRP A 82 4.74 7.87 6.45
C TRP A 82 5.67 8.14 7.64
N LYS A 83 6.46 9.22 7.58
CA LYS A 83 7.35 9.64 8.65
C LYS A 83 6.57 10.03 9.90
N GLU A 84 5.49 10.79 9.74
CA GLU A 84 4.59 11.16 10.84
C GLU A 84 3.91 9.93 11.44
N LEU A 85 3.50 8.96 10.61
CA LEU A 85 2.91 7.72 11.12
C LEU A 85 3.91 6.96 12.01
N ILE A 86 5.17 6.85 11.59
CA ILE A 86 6.22 6.24 12.40
C ILE A 86 6.40 6.99 13.73
N ALA A 87 6.43 8.33 13.69
CA ALA A 87 6.54 9.15 14.89
C ALA A 87 5.34 8.96 15.83
N LEU A 88 4.11 8.99 15.31
CA LEU A 88 2.88 8.75 16.06
C LEU A 88 2.89 7.37 16.73
N ARG A 89 3.22 6.32 15.97
CA ARG A 89 3.31 4.95 16.51
C ARG A 89 4.32 4.85 17.65
N ASN A 90 5.47 5.52 17.54
CA ASN A 90 6.46 5.55 18.61
C ASN A 90 5.96 6.35 19.83
N GLY A 91 5.27 7.47 19.61
CA GLY A 91 4.64 8.26 20.67
C GLY A 91 3.61 7.46 21.46
N LEU A 92 2.69 6.77 20.77
CA LEU A 92 1.67 5.90 21.36
C LEU A 92 2.28 4.77 22.19
N LYS A 93 3.34 4.10 21.67
CA LYS A 93 4.07 3.09 22.44
C LYS A 93 4.66 3.67 23.72
N ASN A 94 5.29 4.83 23.64
CA ASN A 94 5.96 5.46 24.78
C ASN A 94 4.96 5.93 25.86
N SER A 95 3.76 6.35 25.45
CA SER A 95 2.67 6.73 26.35
C SER A 95 1.82 5.54 26.84
N ARG A 96 2.18 4.31 26.45
CA ARG A 96 1.46 3.06 26.80
C ARG A 96 -0.01 3.06 26.33
N ARG A 97 -0.28 3.68 25.18
CA ARG A 97 -1.58 3.61 24.48
C ARG A 97 -1.54 2.46 23.48
N ASP A 98 -2.54 1.58 23.51
CA ASP A 98 -2.62 0.48 22.57
C ASP A 98 -3.16 0.97 21.22
N PHE A 99 -2.58 0.45 20.13
CA PHE A 99 -3.05 0.76 18.78
C PHE A 99 -2.81 -0.41 17.83
N PHE A 100 -3.51 -0.36 16.71
CA PHE A 100 -3.31 -1.20 15.54
C PHE A 100 -3.02 -0.30 14.32
N ALA A 101 -2.07 -0.73 13.49
CA ALA A 101 -1.71 -0.04 12.25
C ALA A 101 -1.15 -1.04 11.25
N PHE A 102 -1.43 -0.86 9.97
CA PHE A 102 -0.74 -1.63 8.93
C PHE A 102 0.76 -1.30 8.91
N THR A 103 1.57 -2.28 8.51
CA THR A 103 3.02 -2.13 8.39
C THR A 103 3.46 -1.65 7.02
N ASP A 104 2.59 -1.74 6.02
CA ASP A 104 2.86 -1.40 4.62
C ASP A 104 2.08 -0.15 4.21
N PRO A 105 2.73 0.91 3.69
CA PRO A 105 2.07 2.12 3.20
C PRO A 105 1.03 1.86 2.11
N VAL A 106 1.24 0.87 1.25
CA VAL A 106 0.28 0.55 0.18
C VAL A 106 -1.04 0.05 0.77
N GLN A 107 -0.99 -0.78 1.81
CA GLN A 107 -2.19 -1.21 2.53
C GLN A 107 -2.95 -0.04 3.18
N HIS A 108 -2.26 0.95 3.75
CA HIS A 108 -2.90 2.16 4.27
C HIS A 108 -3.68 2.88 3.17
N TYR A 109 -3.03 3.15 2.03
CA TYR A 109 -3.65 3.87 0.93
C TYR A 109 -4.86 3.12 0.35
N LEU A 110 -4.71 1.83 0.06
CA LEU A 110 -5.80 1.02 -0.50
C LEU A 110 -6.98 0.90 0.48
N THR A 111 -6.71 0.73 1.78
CA THR A 111 -7.77 0.62 2.79
C THR A 111 -8.50 1.95 3.00
N ALA A 112 -7.77 3.08 3.08
CA ALA A 112 -8.36 4.39 3.30
C ALA A 112 -9.23 4.84 2.11
N THR A 113 -8.79 4.54 0.89
CA THR A 113 -9.50 4.95 -0.33
C THR A 113 -10.59 3.96 -0.75
N GLY A 114 -10.51 2.70 -0.30
CA GLY A 114 -11.36 1.62 -0.79
C GLY A 114 -11.04 1.19 -2.23
N ARG A 115 -9.86 1.56 -2.74
CA ARG A 115 -9.33 1.13 -4.04
C ARG A 115 -8.73 -0.27 -3.95
N THR A 116 -8.72 -0.98 -5.08
CA THR A 116 -8.10 -2.31 -5.19
C THR A 116 -7.26 -2.41 -6.45
N LEU A 117 -6.25 -3.28 -6.44
CA LEU A 117 -5.47 -3.57 -7.64
C LEU A 117 -6.29 -4.41 -8.64
N PHE A 118 -5.97 -4.22 -9.92
CA PHE A 118 -6.48 -5.01 -11.06
C PHE A 118 -7.99 -4.98 -11.29
N LYS A 119 -8.73 -4.08 -10.64
CA LYS A 119 -10.17 -3.89 -10.88
C LYS A 119 -10.42 -3.58 -12.36
N ASP A 120 -11.34 -4.31 -12.99
CA ASP A 120 -11.64 -4.19 -14.43
C ASP A 120 -10.40 -4.26 -15.35
N LEU A 121 -9.35 -4.99 -14.93
CA LEU A 121 -8.19 -5.29 -15.77
C LEU A 121 -8.17 -6.79 -16.09
N PRO A 122 -8.55 -7.18 -17.32
CA PRO A 122 -8.41 -8.56 -17.77
C PRO A 122 -6.95 -9.02 -17.68
N PHE A 123 -6.75 -10.30 -17.38
CA PHE A 123 -5.41 -10.87 -17.19
C PHE A 123 -4.56 -10.78 -18.47
N GLU A 124 -5.19 -10.80 -19.64
CA GLU A 124 -4.56 -10.66 -20.95
C GLU A 124 -3.97 -9.26 -21.19
N GLU A 125 -4.52 -8.25 -20.53
CA GLU A 125 -4.04 -6.86 -20.63
C GLU A 125 -2.92 -6.54 -19.62
N LEU A 126 -2.68 -7.45 -18.66
CA LEU A 126 -1.59 -7.31 -17.70
C LEU A 126 -0.25 -7.58 -18.39
N LYS A 127 0.63 -6.57 -18.40
CA LYS A 127 2.01 -6.74 -18.83
C LYS A 127 2.77 -7.54 -17.77
N ARG A 128 3.21 -8.73 -18.14
CA ARG A 128 3.95 -9.65 -17.29
C ARG A 128 5.36 -9.83 -17.85
N MET A 129 6.31 -10.11 -16.96
CA MET A 129 7.69 -10.43 -17.32
C MET A 129 8.12 -11.61 -16.45
N GLN A 130 8.62 -12.66 -17.07
CA GLN A 130 9.34 -13.72 -16.40
C GLN A 130 10.83 -13.58 -16.75
N ILE A 131 11.68 -13.65 -15.73
CA ILE A 131 13.12 -13.52 -15.87
C ILE A 131 13.80 -14.75 -15.28
N GLU A 132 14.73 -15.32 -16.04
CA GLU A 132 15.67 -16.33 -15.58
C GLU A 132 17.08 -15.72 -15.65
N VAL A 133 17.85 -15.88 -14.57
CA VAL A 133 19.24 -15.40 -14.48
C VAL A 133 20.12 -16.57 -14.11
N LEU A 134 21.16 -16.82 -14.92
CA LEU A 134 22.20 -17.80 -14.62
C LEU A 134 23.51 -17.07 -14.30
N SER A 135 24.20 -17.50 -13.26
CA SER A 135 25.53 -17.01 -12.86
C SER A 135 26.54 -18.16 -12.78
N VAL A 136 27.82 -17.87 -13.00
CA VAL A 136 28.89 -18.85 -12.76
C VAL A 136 29.14 -18.90 -11.26
N ALA A 137 28.50 -19.84 -10.57
CA ALA A 137 28.97 -20.24 -9.24
C ALA A 137 30.13 -21.24 -9.39
N GLY A 138 31.12 -21.16 -8.50
CA GLY A 138 32.18 -22.16 -8.41
C GLY A 138 31.65 -23.49 -7.87
N ILE A 139 32.32 -24.04 -6.85
CA ILE A 139 31.86 -25.24 -6.13
C ILE A 139 30.78 -24.87 -5.08
N ASP A 140 30.66 -23.58 -4.78
CA ASP A 140 29.74 -23.03 -3.77
C ASP A 140 28.41 -22.56 -4.38
N GLU A 141 27.43 -22.22 -3.52
CA GLU A 141 26.19 -21.59 -3.97
C GLU A 141 26.47 -20.22 -4.64
N PRO A 142 25.66 -19.81 -5.64
CA PRO A 142 25.84 -18.54 -6.30
C PRO A 142 25.76 -17.37 -5.32
N GLY A 143 26.74 -16.47 -5.35
CA GLY A 143 26.81 -15.29 -4.50
C GLY A 143 26.79 -13.97 -5.28
N ASP A 144 26.57 -12.86 -4.58
CA ASP A 144 26.45 -11.49 -5.16
C ASP A 144 27.70 -11.01 -5.94
N LYS A 145 28.81 -11.75 -5.86
CA LYS A 145 30.07 -11.44 -6.57
C LYS A 145 30.23 -12.22 -7.87
N ASP A 146 29.38 -13.21 -8.12
CA ASP A 146 29.47 -14.04 -9.31
C ASP A 146 29.00 -13.28 -10.55
N HIS A 147 29.67 -13.53 -11.67
CA HIS A 147 29.32 -12.89 -12.93
C HIS A 147 28.05 -13.54 -13.51
N VAL A 148 27.10 -12.70 -13.92
CA VAL A 148 25.93 -13.13 -14.70
C VAL A 148 26.41 -13.71 -16.04
N MET A 149 26.02 -14.94 -16.31
CA MET A 149 26.31 -15.64 -17.57
C MET A 149 25.26 -15.35 -18.63
N SER A 150 23.98 -15.42 -18.24
CA SER A 150 22.87 -15.25 -19.17
C SER A 150 21.63 -14.73 -18.44
N ILE A 151 20.80 -14.04 -19.22
CA ILE A 151 19.48 -13.59 -18.83
C ILE A 151 18.53 -14.05 -19.93
N ALA A 152 17.49 -14.79 -19.56
CA ALA A 152 16.37 -15.09 -20.45
C ALA A 152 15.12 -14.34 -19.99
N LEU A 153 14.33 -13.86 -20.95
CA LEU A 153 13.12 -13.08 -20.73
C LEU A 153 11.97 -13.68 -21.54
N SER A 154 10.80 -13.81 -20.92
CA SER A 154 9.55 -14.20 -21.59
C SER A 154 8.35 -13.41 -21.07
#